data_AF-A0A2U3W3F6-F1
#
_entry.id   AF-A0A2U3W3F6-F1
#
_cell.length_a   1.000
_cell.length_b   1.000
_cell.length_c   1.000
_cell.angle_alpha   90.00
_cell.angle_beta   90.00
_cell.angle_gamma   90.00
#
_symmetry.space_group_name_H-M   'P 1'
#
loop_
_entity.id
_entity.type
_entity.pdbx_description
1 polymer ?
#
loop_
_entity_poly.entity_id
_entity_poly.type
_entity_poly.pdbx_seq_one_letter_code
_entity_poly.pdbx_strand_id
1 'polypeptide(L)'
;MQAGGNRELEAKNYLEKHQIMELLNYLTSALLFSRPEKPREYLISLLEQLRIAKITGVAFPFFMDHSNIVSMFEMMDTSNKGTISFVQYKEGLKTLGLLNEDEVLKDDGHVITLEKFRSEVKKRTEKI
;
A
#
# COMPACT_ATOMS: atom_id res chain seq x y z
N MET A 1 -38.30 30.14 -4.13
CA MET A 1 -36.92 30.00 -3.62
C MET A 1 -36.72 28.55 -3.19
N GLN A 2 -36.02 27.72 -3.96
CA GLN A 2 -35.60 26.36 -3.55
C GLN A 2 -34.57 25.79 -4.56
N ALA A 3 -33.43 26.46 -4.73
CA ALA A 3 -32.32 25.96 -5.55
C ALA A 3 -31.06 25.64 -4.73
N GLY A 4 -30.96 26.14 -3.50
CA GLY A 4 -29.82 25.93 -2.61
C GLY A 4 -29.77 24.55 -1.96
N GLY A 5 -30.91 24.04 -1.47
CA GLY A 5 -30.97 22.77 -0.75
C GLY A 5 -30.64 21.53 -1.60
N ASN A 6 -30.87 21.60 -2.92
CA ASN A 6 -30.54 20.50 -3.82
C ASN A 6 -29.02 20.39 -4.06
N ARG A 7 -28.35 21.51 -4.33
CA ARG A 7 -26.89 21.52 -4.58
C ARG A 7 -26.07 21.16 -3.34
N GLU A 8 -26.49 21.61 -2.16
CA GLU A 8 -25.81 21.27 -0.91
C GLU A 8 -25.93 19.77 -0.59
N LEU A 9 -27.12 19.20 -0.80
CA LEU A 9 -27.35 17.77 -0.63
C LEU A 9 -26.57 16.94 -1.67
N GLU A 10 -26.55 17.36 -2.94
CA GLU A 10 -25.76 16.73 -4.00
C GLU A 10 -24.27 16.74 -3.66
N ALA A 11 -23.74 17.87 -3.18
CA ALA A 11 -22.34 17.99 -2.77
C ALA A 11 -22.04 17.08 -1.58
N LYS A 12 -22.89 17.08 -0.55
CA LYS A 12 -22.74 16.19 0.61
C LYS A 12 -22.73 14.73 0.21
N ASN A 13 -23.68 14.31 -0.62
CA ASN A 13 -23.76 12.93 -1.12
C ASN A 13 -22.51 12.56 -1.95
N TYR A 14 -21.97 13.49 -2.74
CA TYR A 14 -20.74 13.26 -3.49
C TYR A 14 -19.54 13.05 -2.55
N LEU A 15 -19.40 13.89 -1.53
CA LEU A 15 -18.32 13.78 -0.53
C LEU A 15 -18.38 12.45 0.22
N GLU A 16 -19.58 12.05 0.66
CA GLU A 16 -19.80 10.79 1.39
C GLU A 16 -19.56 9.56 0.50
N LYS A 17 -20.16 9.54 -0.70
CA LYS A 17 -20.00 8.43 -1.66
C LYS A 17 -18.55 8.17 -2.03
N HIS A 18 -17.74 9.23 -2.11
CA HIS A 18 -16.34 9.15 -2.51
C HIS A 18 -15.35 9.20 -1.35
N GLN A 19 -15.84 9.21 -0.10
CA GLN A 19 -15.02 9.24 1.12
C GLN A 19 -13.94 10.34 1.09
N ILE A 20 -14.33 11.53 0.63
CA ILE A 20 -13.39 12.64 0.40
C ILE A 20 -12.85 13.17 1.72
N MET A 21 -13.64 13.12 2.80
CA MET A 21 -13.19 13.56 4.12
C MET A 21 -12.11 12.65 4.69
N GLU A 22 -12.23 11.34 4.50
CA GLU A 22 -11.25 10.33 4.88
C GLU A 22 -9.95 10.51 4.11
N LEU A 23 -10.04 10.76 2.79
CA LEU A 23 -8.89 11.10 1.97
C LEU A 23 -8.17 12.35 2.50
N LEU A 24 -8.91 13.42 2.80
CA LEU A 24 -8.33 14.65 3.33
C LEU A 24 -7.66 14.42 4.69
N ASN A 25 -8.30 13.67 5.60
CA ASN A 25 -7.73 13.32 6.91
C ASN A 25 -6.44 12.50 6.78
N TYR A 26 -6.39 11.58 5.81
CA TYR A 26 -5.17 10.83 5.52
C TYR A 26 -4.05 11.75 5.02
N LEU A 27 -4.33 12.60 4.03
CA LEU A 27 -3.32 13.49 3.45
C LEU A 27 -2.76 14.48 4.48
N THR A 28 -3.61 15.02 5.35
CA THR A 28 -3.16 15.93 6.42
C THR A 28 -2.34 15.20 7.48
N SER A 29 -2.74 13.98 7.87
CA SER A 29 -1.96 13.15 8.79
C SER A 29 -0.59 12.81 8.21
N ALA A 30 -0.53 12.46 6.92
CA ALA A 30 0.71 12.16 6.21
C ALA A 30 1.66 13.37 6.20
N LEU A 31 1.16 14.59 5.96
CA LEU A 31 1.95 15.82 6.01
C LEU A 31 2.52 16.11 7.42
N LEU A 32 1.69 15.95 8.46
CA LEU A 32 2.10 16.22 9.84
C LEU A 32 3.19 15.26 10.31
N PHE A 33 3.12 14.01 9.84
CA PHE A 33 4.11 12.97 10.14
C PHE A 33 5.41 13.19 9.36
N SER A 34 5.35 13.26 8.03
CA SER A 34 6.56 13.27 7.19
C SER A 34 7.25 14.63 7.11
N ARG A 35 6.52 15.72 7.34
CA ARG A 35 7.01 17.11 7.32
C ARG A 35 7.98 17.39 6.16
N PRO A 36 7.54 17.14 4.91
CA PRO A 36 8.43 17.20 3.76
C PRO A 36 8.81 18.66 3.45
N GLU A 37 10.01 18.88 2.93
CA GLU A 37 10.46 20.22 2.49
C GLU A 37 9.57 20.82 1.39
N LYS A 38 8.94 19.94 0.59
CA LYS A 38 8.05 20.32 -0.51
C LYS A 38 6.66 19.68 -0.39
N PRO A 39 5.77 20.22 0.46
CA PRO A 39 4.47 19.63 0.78
C PRO A 39 3.57 19.37 -0.42
N ARG A 40 3.54 20.30 -1.39
CA ARG A 40 2.69 20.17 -2.58
C ARG A 40 3.13 19.01 -3.47
N GLU A 41 4.44 18.88 -3.73
CA GLU A 41 5.00 17.78 -4.54
C GLU A 41 4.74 16.43 -3.87
N TYR A 42 4.91 16.38 -2.54
CA TYR A 42 4.62 15.19 -1.75
C TYR A 42 3.14 14.76 -1.86
N LEU A 43 2.19 15.68 -1.66
CA LEU A 43 0.76 15.38 -1.78
C LEU A 43 0.35 14.91 -3.19
N ILE A 44 0.95 15.47 -4.24
CA ILE A 44 0.72 15.04 -5.62
C ILE A 44 1.15 13.58 -5.78
N SER A 45 2.37 13.24 -5.33
CA SER A 45 2.88 11.87 -5.42
C SER A 45 2.02 10.86 -4.66
N LEU A 46 1.52 11.22 -3.47
CA LEU A 46 0.55 10.40 -2.73
C LEU A 46 -0.72 10.21 -3.56
N LEU A 47 -1.38 11.28 -4.00
CA LEU A 47 -2.60 11.17 -4.78
C LEU A 47 -2.44 10.34 -6.07
N GLU A 48 -1.29 10.42 -6.73
CA GLU A 48 -0.97 9.60 -7.91
C GLU A 48 -0.89 8.11 -7.58
N GLN A 49 -0.19 7.74 -6.50
CA GLN A 49 -0.13 6.36 -6.02
C GLN A 49 -1.55 5.83 -5.68
N LEU A 50 -2.44 6.71 -5.21
CA LEU A 50 -3.72 6.34 -4.60
C LEU A 50 -4.73 6.11 -5.73
N ARG A 51 -4.59 6.91 -6.79
CA ARG A 51 -5.22 6.71 -8.09
C ARG A 51 -4.79 5.38 -8.72
N ILE A 52 -3.49 5.05 -8.74
CA ILE A 52 -2.99 3.78 -9.30
C ILE A 52 -3.58 2.60 -8.52
N ALA A 53 -3.53 2.63 -7.19
CA ALA A 53 -4.11 1.59 -6.34
C ALA A 53 -5.62 1.41 -6.61
N LYS A 54 -6.35 2.52 -6.77
CA LYS A 54 -7.78 2.49 -7.10
C LYS A 54 -8.08 1.88 -8.47
N ILE A 55 -7.24 2.12 -9.48
CA ILE A 55 -7.43 1.60 -10.84
C ILE A 55 -7.08 0.12 -10.92
N THR A 56 -5.99 -0.28 -10.27
CA THR A 56 -5.45 -1.64 -10.33
C THR A 56 -6.16 -2.60 -9.39
N GLY A 57 -6.88 -2.09 -8.38
CA GLY A 57 -7.46 -2.90 -7.30
C GLY A 57 -6.40 -3.44 -6.33
N VAL A 58 -5.13 -3.09 -6.54
CA VAL A 58 -4.01 -3.50 -5.71
C VAL A 58 -3.78 -2.39 -4.69
N ALA A 59 -3.93 -2.70 -3.39
CA ALA A 59 -3.65 -1.76 -2.29
C ALA A 59 -2.16 -1.38 -2.16
N PHE A 60 -1.33 -1.98 -3.00
CA PHE A 60 0.10 -1.79 -3.11
C PHE A 60 0.36 -0.63 -4.08
N PRO A 61 0.87 0.54 -3.64
CA PRO A 61 2.14 0.70 -2.93
C PRO A 61 2.09 1.67 -1.73
N PHE A 62 0.91 1.93 -1.16
CA PHE A 62 0.71 3.06 -0.24
C PHE A 62 1.34 2.92 1.15
N PHE A 63 1.61 1.69 1.58
CA PHE A 63 2.07 1.36 2.94
C PHE A 63 3.30 0.45 2.95
N MET A 64 4.11 0.46 1.89
CA MET A 64 5.29 -0.41 1.80
C MET A 64 6.57 0.40 1.73
N ASP A 65 6.85 1.10 2.83
CA ASP A 65 8.18 1.61 3.09
C ASP A 65 9.09 0.53 3.69
N HIS A 66 10.36 0.86 3.89
CA HIS A 66 11.33 -0.09 4.43
C HIS A 66 10.89 -0.65 5.80
N SER A 67 10.30 0.17 6.66
CA SER A 67 9.85 -0.24 7.98
C SER A 67 8.68 -1.21 7.90
N ASN A 68 7.74 -0.98 6.99
CA ASN A 68 6.56 -1.85 6.84
C ASN A 68 6.95 -3.24 6.30
N ILE A 69 7.90 -3.30 5.36
CA ILE A 69 8.44 -4.58 4.85
C ILE A 69 9.11 -5.37 5.98
N VAL A 70 9.90 -4.69 6.81
CA VAL A 70 10.58 -5.30 7.96
C VAL A 70 9.57 -5.81 8.97
N SER A 71 8.60 -4.99 9.38
CA SER A 71 7.57 -5.41 10.33
C SER A 71 6.75 -6.59 9.82
N MET A 72 6.41 -6.62 8.52
CA MET A 72 5.68 -7.77 7.97
C MET A 72 6.53 -9.04 7.96
N PHE A 73 7.82 -8.93 7.68
CA PHE A 73 8.74 -10.05 7.78
C PHE A 73 8.84 -10.58 9.21
N GLU A 74 8.99 -9.69 10.19
CA GLU A 74 9.03 -10.04 11.62
C GLU A 74 7.73 -10.71 12.08
N MET A 75 6.57 -10.27 11.58
CA MET A 75 5.28 -10.93 11.86
C MET A 75 5.21 -12.36 11.30
N MET A 76 5.90 -12.64 10.20
CA MET A 76 5.99 -13.99 9.62
C MET A 76 7.07 -14.84 10.30
N ASP A 77 8.18 -14.24 10.74
CA ASP A 77 9.25 -14.89 11.49
C ASP A 77 8.95 -14.95 12.99
N THR A 78 7.86 -15.64 13.35
CA THR A 78 7.43 -15.80 14.75
C THR A 78 8.47 -16.48 15.65
N SER A 79 9.45 -17.17 15.06
CA SER A 79 10.54 -17.82 15.76
C SER A 79 11.78 -16.93 15.93
N ASN A 80 11.78 -15.72 15.38
CA ASN A 80 12.88 -14.76 15.36
C ASN A 80 14.21 -15.37 14.89
N LYS A 81 14.16 -16.20 13.84
CA LYS A 81 15.32 -16.91 13.28
C LYS A 81 16.08 -16.09 12.24
N GLY A 82 15.54 -14.94 11.83
CA GLY A 82 16.00 -14.15 10.69
C GLY A 82 15.58 -14.73 9.34
N THR A 83 14.69 -15.72 9.32
CA THR A 83 14.31 -16.46 8.10
C THR A 83 12.87 -16.93 8.14
N ILE A 84 12.19 -16.89 6.99
CA ILE A 84 10.84 -17.43 6.80
C ILE A 84 10.85 -18.62 5.82
N SER A 85 9.83 -19.47 5.93
CA SER A 85 9.62 -20.58 5.00
C SER A 85 9.12 -20.09 3.64
N PHE A 86 9.28 -20.94 2.61
CA PHE A 86 8.79 -20.64 1.27
C PHE A 86 7.26 -20.44 1.23
N VAL A 87 6.51 -21.16 2.08
CA VAL A 87 5.05 -21.01 2.20
C VAL A 87 4.69 -19.62 2.72
N GLN A 88 5.36 -19.16 3.79
CA GLN A 88 5.16 -17.82 4.35
C GLN A 88 5.55 -16.72 3.35
N TYR A 89 6.67 -16.92 2.65
CA TYR A 89 7.11 -16.03 1.58
C TYR A 89 6.06 -15.87 0.47
N LYS A 90 5.51 -16.98 -0.02
CA LYS A 90 4.46 -16.97 -1.05
C LYS A 90 3.21 -16.25 -0.55
N GLU A 91 2.77 -16.55 0.67
CA GLU A 91 1.56 -15.93 1.21
C GLU A 91 1.77 -14.44 1.49
N GLY A 92 2.95 -14.04 1.97
CA GLY A 92 3.33 -12.63 2.10
C GLY A 92 3.23 -11.88 0.77
N LEU A 93 3.78 -12.42 -0.33
CA LEU A 93 3.65 -11.79 -1.66
C LEU A 93 2.20 -11.72 -2.15
N LYS A 94 1.38 -12.75 -1.86
CA LYS A 94 -0.03 -12.77 -2.21
C LYS A 94 -0.85 -11.75 -1.41
N THR A 95 -0.62 -11.65 -0.09
CA THR A 95 -1.26 -10.63 0.76
C THR A 95 -0.91 -9.22 0.29
N LEU A 96 0.29 -9.03 -0.26
CA LEU A 96 0.73 -7.78 -0.85
C LEU A 96 0.20 -7.54 -2.28
N GLY A 97 -0.53 -8.50 -2.88
CA GLY A 97 -0.98 -8.39 -4.27
C GLY A 97 0.17 -8.39 -5.29
N LEU A 98 1.35 -8.88 -4.90
CA LEU A 98 2.55 -8.95 -5.75
C LEU A 98 2.71 -10.31 -6.44
N LEU A 99 1.76 -11.23 -6.24
CA LEU A 99 1.75 -12.54 -6.85
C LEU A 99 0.58 -12.63 -7.83
N ASN A 100 0.86 -12.89 -9.11
CA ASN A 100 -0.18 -13.10 -10.12
C ASN A 100 -0.86 -14.47 -9.88
N GLU A 101 -2.15 -14.59 -10.21
CA GLU A 101 -2.93 -15.81 -9.98
C GLU A 101 -2.32 -17.05 -10.66
N ASP A 102 -1.68 -16.88 -11.82
CA ASP A 102 -1.06 -17.96 -12.61
C ASP A 102 0.44 -18.15 -12.31
N GLU A 103 1.03 -17.36 -11.41
CA GLU A 103 2.47 -17.40 -11.17
C GLU A 103 2.87 -18.54 -10.22
N VAL A 104 3.58 -19.52 -10.76
CA VAL A 104 4.18 -20.61 -9.98
C VAL A 104 5.61 -20.23 -9.57
N LEU A 105 5.76 -19.80 -8.31
CA LEU A 105 7.07 -19.66 -7.69
C LEU A 105 7.69 -21.04 -7.48
N LYS A 106 8.97 -21.19 -7.87
CA LYS A 106 9.75 -22.41 -7.62
C LYS A 106 10.39 -22.33 -6.24
N ASP A 107 10.14 -23.36 -5.43
CA ASP A 107 10.86 -23.56 -4.17
C ASP A 107 12.26 -24.10 -4.49
N ASP A 108 13.28 -23.33 -4.13
CA ASP A 108 14.69 -23.71 -4.26
C ASP A 108 15.19 -24.47 -3.01
N GLY A 109 14.31 -24.74 -2.03
CA GLY A 109 14.64 -25.40 -0.77
C GLY A 109 15.41 -24.50 0.20
N HIS A 110 15.66 -23.24 -0.18
CA HIS A 110 16.36 -22.29 0.67
C HIS A 110 15.39 -21.46 1.50
N VAL A 111 15.74 -21.30 2.77
CA VAL A 111 15.07 -20.37 3.67
C VAL A 111 15.17 -18.93 3.15
N ILE A 112 14.10 -18.15 3.33
CA ILE A 112 14.02 -16.79 2.80
C ILE A 112 14.45 -15.80 3.88
N THR A 113 15.50 -15.03 3.61
CA THR A 113 15.96 -13.94 4.50
C THR A 113 15.17 -12.66 4.27
N LEU A 114 15.24 -11.74 5.23
CA LEU A 114 14.67 -10.40 5.09
C LEU A 114 15.19 -9.68 3.84
N GLU A 115 16.48 -9.81 3.52
CA GLU A 115 17.06 -9.19 2.33
C GLU A 115 16.49 -9.77 1.03
N LYS A 116 16.38 -11.11 0.93
CA LYS A 116 15.79 -11.78 -0.23
C LYS A 116 14.32 -11.35 -0.40
N PHE A 117 13.57 -11.32 0.70
CA PHE A 117 12.17 -10.87 0.68
C PHE A 117 12.03 -9.41 0.23
N ARG A 118 12.79 -8.51 0.86
CA ARG A 118 12.80 -7.08 0.53
C ARG A 118 13.17 -6.82 -0.92
N SER A 119 14.21 -7.48 -1.42
CA SER A 119 14.68 -7.32 -2.80
C SER A 119 13.60 -7.74 -3.79
N GLU A 120 12.90 -8.85 -3.53
CA GLU A 120 11.85 -9.32 -4.43
C GLU A 120 10.63 -8.40 -4.39
N VAL A 121 10.20 -7.97 -3.20
CA VAL A 121 9.11 -6.99 -3.03
C VAL A 121 9.41 -5.72 -3.84
N LYS A 122 10.61 -5.14 -3.67
CA LYS A 122 11.04 -3.94 -4.40
C LYS A 122 11.01 -4.16 -5.92
N LYS A 123 11.60 -5.26 -6.39
CA LYS A 123 11.65 -5.62 -7.82
C LYS A 123 10.26 -5.78 -8.44
N ARG A 124 9.29 -6.32 -7.71
CA ARG A 124 7.92 -6.49 -8.20
C ARG A 124 7.15 -5.18 -8.20
N THR A 125 7.38 -4.35 -7.17
CA THR A 125 6.81 -3.01 -7.06
C THR A 125 7.22 -2.12 -8.23
N GLU A 126 8.50 -2.15 -8.64
CA GLU A 126 9.02 -1.34 -9.75
C GLU A 126 8.46 -1.73 -11.13
N LYS A 127 7.76 -2.86 -11.25
CA LYS A 127 7.18 -3.36 -12.50
C LYS A 127 5.68 -3.06 -12.67
N ILE A 128 5.05 -2.51 -11.64
CA ILE A 128 3.64 -2.05 -11.63
C ILE A 128 3.60 -0.60 -12.09
#